data_AF-A0A0V1P3Y9-F1
#
_entry.id   AF-A0A0V1P3Y9-F1
#
_cell.length_a   1.000
_cell.length_b   1.000
_cell.length_c   1.000
_cell.angle_alpha   90.00
_cell.angle_beta   90.00
_cell.angle_gamma   90.00
#
_symmetry.space_group_name_H-M   'P 1'
#
loop_
_entity.id
_entity.type
_entity.pdbx_description
1 polymer ?
#
loop_
_entity_poly.entity_id
_entity_poly.type
_entity_poly.pdbx_seq_one_letter_code
_entity_poly.pdbx_strand_id
1 'polypeptide(L)'
;MAWPGLVKEIVLLGYGSSSKRHRRGLKLQLVFHFSGCIVSSSGAQFTCGQFVYDARRFICCENTDLCKRDGTRDCCGRFCYNPTIGMCCKGKIRDRCDSKDASCCGDRCYSKKKQMCCNGKVVARCAGSESTCCGTGCYNPRWKQCKNGKIIFPQKSTYYY
;
A
#
# COMPACT_ATOMS: atom_id res chain seq x y z
N MET A 1 -45.53 -29.56 2.43
CA MET A 1 -45.01 -30.68 1.61
C MET A 1 -43.99 -30.11 0.63
N ALA A 2 -42.92 -30.84 0.33
CA ALA A 2 -41.97 -30.66 -0.78
C ALA A 2 -41.27 -29.29 -1.03
N TRP A 3 -39.95 -29.26 -0.80
CA TRP A 3 -38.92 -28.67 -1.69
C TRP A 3 -38.65 -29.67 -2.86
N PRO A 4 -37.78 -29.43 -3.87
CA PRO A 4 -36.90 -28.27 -4.16
C PRO A 4 -37.27 -27.65 -5.55
N GLY A 5 -36.45 -26.94 -6.34
CA GLY A 5 -35.00 -26.63 -6.26
C GLY A 5 -34.52 -25.70 -7.40
N LEU A 6 -33.21 -25.53 -7.55
CA LEU A 6 -32.54 -24.73 -8.60
C LEU A 6 -31.43 -25.54 -9.26
N VAL A 7 -31.53 -25.78 -10.57
CA VAL A 7 -30.44 -26.28 -11.41
C VAL A 7 -29.93 -25.16 -12.31
N LYS A 8 -28.61 -24.95 -12.32
CA LYS A 8 -27.92 -24.18 -13.35
C LYS A 8 -26.75 -25.01 -13.86
N GLU A 9 -26.75 -25.24 -15.16
CA GLU A 9 -25.75 -26.02 -15.86
C GLU A 9 -24.37 -25.36 -15.77
N ILE A 10 -23.33 -26.18 -15.62
CA ILE A 10 -21.95 -25.77 -15.89
C ILE A 10 -21.50 -26.54 -17.12
N VAL A 11 -21.25 -25.80 -18.19
CA VAL A 11 -20.78 -26.33 -19.48
C VAL A 11 -19.42 -26.98 -19.28
N LEU A 12 -19.35 -28.28 -19.57
CA LEU A 12 -18.10 -29.02 -19.66
C LEU A 12 -17.40 -28.71 -20.98
N LEU A 13 -16.27 -27.99 -20.93
CA LEU A 13 -15.24 -28.05 -21.97
C LEU A 13 -13.97 -28.60 -21.36
N GLY A 14 -13.72 -29.89 -21.60
CA GLY A 14 -12.48 -30.53 -21.21
C GLY A 14 -11.39 -30.32 -22.26
N TYR A 15 -10.14 -30.22 -21.79
CA TYR A 15 -8.97 -30.62 -22.57
C TYR A 15 -8.20 -31.64 -21.75
N GLY A 16 -8.20 -32.89 -22.22
CA GLY A 16 -7.48 -33.98 -21.57
C GLY A 16 -6.01 -34.02 -21.98
N SER A 17 -5.21 -34.74 -21.21
CA SER A 17 -4.04 -35.45 -21.74
C SER A 17 -3.79 -36.73 -20.96
N SER A 18 -3.82 -37.84 -21.70
CA SER A 18 -3.60 -39.20 -21.23
C SER A 18 -2.35 -39.39 -20.37
N SER A 19 -2.47 -40.23 -19.36
CA SER A 19 -1.46 -41.28 -19.11
C SER A 19 -2.11 -42.53 -18.53
N LYS A 20 -2.30 -43.55 -19.37
CA LYS A 20 -2.80 -44.87 -18.94
C LYS A 20 -1.66 -45.69 -18.35
N ARG A 21 -1.81 -46.20 -17.12
CA ARG A 21 -1.04 -47.39 -16.69
C ARG A 21 -1.89 -48.34 -15.86
N HIS A 22 -2.34 -49.41 -16.51
CA HIS A 22 -2.94 -50.57 -15.84
C HIS A 22 -1.86 -51.36 -15.10
N ARG A 23 -2.07 -51.64 -13.81
CA ARG A 23 -1.79 -52.96 -13.22
C ARG A 23 -2.71 -53.22 -12.03
N ARG A 24 -2.93 -54.50 -11.74
CA ARG A 24 -4.06 -55.00 -10.93
C ARG A 24 -3.63 -55.23 -9.47
N GLY A 25 -4.54 -54.91 -8.54
CA GLY A 25 -4.67 -55.55 -7.22
C GLY A 25 -3.57 -55.33 -6.17
N LEU A 26 -3.91 -54.62 -5.09
CA LEU A 26 -4.14 -55.26 -3.77
C LEU A 26 -4.89 -54.27 -2.86
N LYS A 27 -5.88 -54.72 -2.09
CA LYS A 27 -6.54 -53.89 -1.06
C LYS A 27 -5.63 -53.81 0.16
N LEU A 28 -5.20 -52.61 0.53
CA LEU A 28 -4.72 -52.33 1.89
C LEU A 28 -5.27 -50.96 2.31
N GLN A 29 -6.21 -50.95 3.27
CA GLN A 29 -6.72 -49.71 3.84
C GLN A 29 -5.68 -49.11 4.79
N LEU A 30 -4.86 -48.20 4.29
CA LEU A 30 -4.12 -47.26 5.12
C LEU A 30 -4.99 -46.02 5.31
N VAL A 31 -5.33 -45.74 6.56
CA VAL A 31 -6.05 -44.52 6.97
C VAL A 31 -5.08 -43.35 6.85
N PHE A 32 -5.01 -42.74 5.66
CA PHE A 32 -4.21 -41.54 5.45
C PHE A 32 -4.83 -40.37 6.22
N HIS A 33 -4.33 -40.16 7.45
CA HIS A 33 -4.40 -38.89 8.15
C HIS A 33 -4.07 -37.76 7.17
N PHE A 34 -4.89 -36.69 7.19
CA PHE A 34 -4.81 -35.50 6.33
C PHE A 34 -3.43 -35.31 5.70
N SER A 35 -3.28 -35.75 4.45
CA SER A 35 -2.05 -35.56 3.68
C SER A 35 -1.87 -34.07 3.42
N GLY A 36 -1.17 -33.40 4.34
CA GLY A 36 -0.57 -32.12 4.06
C GLY A 36 0.26 -32.27 2.80
N CYS A 37 0.01 -31.43 1.79
CA CYS A 37 0.78 -31.45 0.57
C CYS A 37 2.21 -31.02 0.89
N ILE A 38 3.09 -31.99 1.17
CA ILE A 38 4.52 -31.76 1.29
C ILE A 38 5.02 -31.43 -0.13
N VAL A 39 4.98 -30.14 -0.46
CA VAL A 39 5.53 -29.62 -1.71
C VAL A 39 7.05 -29.68 -1.60
N SER A 40 7.61 -30.81 -2.02
CA SER A 40 9.06 -31.02 -2.13
C SER A 40 9.64 -30.14 -3.24
N SER A 41 9.89 -28.87 -2.93
CA SER A 41 10.61 -27.93 -3.80
C SER A 41 11.91 -27.49 -3.14
N SER A 42 13.04 -27.79 -3.78
CA SER A 42 14.41 -27.47 -3.36
C SER A 42 14.80 -25.99 -3.54
N GLY A 43 13.86 -25.08 -3.29
CA GLY A 43 14.08 -23.63 -3.32
C GLY A 43 13.43 -22.99 -2.09
N ALA A 44 13.90 -21.78 -1.74
CA ALA A 44 13.32 -21.02 -0.63
C ALA A 44 11.83 -20.77 -0.87
N GLN A 45 10.99 -21.43 -0.07
CA GLN A 45 9.53 -21.37 -0.20
C GLN A 45 9.02 -20.16 0.58
N PHE A 46 8.48 -19.17 -0.12
CA PHE A 46 7.94 -17.95 0.49
C PHE A 46 6.47 -18.14 0.86
N THR A 47 6.09 -17.70 2.06
CA THR A 47 4.72 -17.75 2.57
C THR A 47 4.16 -16.36 2.81
N CYS A 48 2.87 -16.18 2.54
CA CYS A 48 2.09 -15.00 2.81
C CYS A 48 0.81 -15.42 3.53
N GLY A 49 0.70 -15.11 4.82
CA GLY A 49 -0.34 -15.66 5.69
C GLY A 49 -0.23 -17.17 5.75
N GLN A 50 -1.20 -17.87 5.16
CA GLN A 50 -1.23 -19.34 5.05
C GLN A 50 -0.91 -19.84 3.62
N PHE A 51 -0.59 -18.95 2.68
CA PHE A 51 -0.39 -19.28 1.27
C PHE A 51 1.09 -19.31 0.91
N VAL A 52 1.55 -20.43 0.33
CA VAL A 52 2.81 -20.46 -0.41
C VAL A 52 2.66 -19.63 -1.69
N TYR A 53 3.63 -18.77 -2.01
CA TYR A 53 3.57 -17.91 -3.20
C TYR A 53 4.92 -17.82 -3.93
N ASP A 54 4.86 -17.52 -5.22
CA ASP A 54 6.03 -17.19 -6.03
C ASP A 54 6.41 -15.72 -5.86
N ALA A 55 7.49 -15.46 -5.12
CA ALA A 55 7.99 -14.11 -4.87
C ALA A 55 8.41 -13.34 -6.14
N ARG A 56 8.64 -14.03 -7.27
CA ARG A 56 8.90 -13.40 -8.57
C ARG A 56 7.62 -12.83 -9.19
N ARG A 57 6.46 -13.40 -8.88
CA ARG A 57 5.15 -13.03 -9.45
C ARG A 57 4.28 -12.20 -8.52
N PHE A 58 4.53 -12.26 -7.21
CA PHE A 58 3.71 -11.57 -6.21
C PHE A 58 4.54 -10.82 -5.17
N ILE A 59 3.87 -9.88 -4.50
CA ILE A 59 4.31 -9.11 -3.34
C ILE A 59 3.38 -9.47 -2.19
N CYS A 60 3.94 -9.76 -1.02
CA CYS A 60 3.18 -9.98 0.21
C CYS A 60 3.30 -8.75 1.14
N CYS A 61 2.19 -8.21 1.59
CA CYS A 61 2.13 -7.04 2.46
C CYS A 61 1.87 -7.47 3.92
N GLU A 62 2.82 -7.23 4.82
CA GLU A 62 2.81 -7.64 6.26
C GLU A 62 2.15 -9.00 6.51
N ASN A 63 2.58 -10.03 5.77
CA ASN A 63 2.09 -11.40 5.89
C ASN A 63 0.55 -11.57 5.74
N THR A 64 -0.12 -10.65 5.04
CA THR A 64 -1.58 -10.58 4.94
C THR A 64 -2.06 -10.53 3.47
N ASP A 65 -1.96 -9.39 2.79
CA ASP A 65 -2.42 -9.27 1.40
C ASP A 65 -1.35 -9.76 0.41
N LEU A 66 -1.79 -10.40 -0.67
CA LEU A 66 -0.95 -10.86 -1.77
C LEU A 66 -1.35 -10.16 -3.08
N CYS A 67 -0.47 -9.29 -3.61
CA CYS A 67 -0.67 -8.57 -4.87
C CYS A 67 0.27 -9.05 -5.98
N LYS A 68 -0.12 -8.85 -7.24
CA LYS A 68 0.75 -9.12 -8.40
C LYS A 68 1.96 -8.18 -8.40
N ARG A 69 3.13 -8.72 -8.76
CA ARG A 69 4.37 -7.97 -9.01
C ARG A 69 4.41 -7.53 -10.48
N ASP A 70 3.48 -6.67 -10.87
CA ASP A 70 3.36 -6.10 -12.23
C ASP A 70 3.71 -4.60 -12.28
N GLY A 71 4.20 -4.03 -11.17
CA GLY A 71 4.50 -2.61 -11.03
C GLY A 71 3.27 -1.72 -10.79
N THR A 72 2.05 -2.27 -10.80
CA THR A 72 0.81 -1.51 -10.54
C THR A 72 0.41 -1.49 -9.07
N ARG A 73 1.13 -2.23 -8.21
CA ARG A 73 0.82 -2.42 -6.79
C ARG A 73 2.03 -2.23 -5.89
N ASP A 74 1.75 -1.70 -4.71
CA ASP A 74 2.68 -1.46 -3.61
C ASP A 74 1.98 -1.75 -2.26
N CYS A 75 2.72 -1.84 -1.17
CA CYS A 75 2.20 -2.13 0.17
C CYS A 75 2.01 -0.88 1.03
N CYS A 76 0.90 -0.81 1.75
CA CYS A 76 0.68 0.17 2.81
C CYS A 76 0.32 -0.57 4.10
N GLY A 77 1.36 -0.88 4.89
CA GLY A 77 1.27 -1.92 5.91
C GLY A 77 0.82 -3.23 5.27
N ARG A 78 -0.11 -3.93 5.91
CA ARG A 78 -0.75 -5.17 5.46
C ARG A 78 -1.56 -5.12 4.15
N PHE A 79 -1.84 -3.94 3.60
CA PHE A 79 -2.75 -3.80 2.46
C PHE A 79 -2.05 -3.46 1.14
N CYS A 80 -2.46 -4.12 0.06
CA CYS A 80 -2.03 -3.80 -1.30
C CYS A 80 -2.81 -2.58 -1.85
N TYR A 81 -2.11 -1.58 -2.39
CA TYR A 81 -2.71 -0.39 -3.02
C TYR A 81 -2.12 -0.09 -4.41
N ASN A 82 -2.78 0.76 -5.19
CA ASN A 82 -2.28 1.25 -6.48
C ASN A 82 -1.66 2.65 -6.31
N PRO A 83 -0.33 2.83 -6.47
CA PRO A 83 0.37 4.10 -6.22
C PRO A 83 0.10 5.19 -7.29
N THR A 84 -0.55 4.84 -8.40
CA THR A 84 -0.96 5.80 -9.45
C THR A 84 -2.17 6.62 -9.02
N ILE A 85 -3.07 6.05 -8.21
CA ILE A 85 -4.31 6.71 -7.74
C ILE A 85 -4.33 6.96 -6.22
N GLY A 86 -3.60 6.15 -5.45
CA GLY A 86 -3.45 6.27 -4.01
C GLY A 86 -2.02 6.55 -3.55
N MET A 87 -1.85 6.72 -2.25
CA MET A 87 -0.57 6.86 -1.56
C MET A 87 -0.68 6.32 -0.13
N CYS A 88 0.44 5.85 0.44
CA CYS A 88 0.50 5.45 1.84
C CYS A 88 0.99 6.60 2.74
N CYS A 89 0.16 7.05 3.69
CA CYS A 89 0.53 8.06 4.69
C CYS A 89 0.34 7.49 6.10
N LYS A 90 1.44 7.32 6.86
CA LYS A 90 1.44 6.71 8.22
C LYS A 90 0.64 5.40 8.29
N GLY A 91 0.89 4.47 7.36
CA GLY A 91 0.22 3.17 7.31
C GLY A 91 -1.26 3.20 6.89
N LYS A 92 -1.77 4.36 6.44
CA LYS A 92 -3.13 4.49 5.88
C LYS A 92 -3.05 4.79 4.39
N ILE A 93 -3.80 4.03 3.60
CA ILE A 93 -4.02 4.32 2.17
C ILE A 93 -4.90 5.58 2.08
N ARG A 94 -4.51 6.53 1.24
CA ARG A 94 -5.22 7.77 0.93
C ARG A 94 -5.25 7.97 -0.59
N ASP A 95 -6.29 8.60 -1.11
CA ASP A 95 -6.31 9.05 -2.50
C ASP A 95 -5.28 10.15 -2.74
N ARG A 96 -4.74 10.20 -3.96
CA ARG A 96 -3.82 11.26 -4.37
C ARG A 96 -4.57 12.58 -4.55
N CYS A 97 -4.31 13.52 -3.65
CA CYS A 97 -4.83 14.89 -3.72
C CYS A 97 -4.15 15.77 -4.79
N ASP A 98 -3.11 15.26 -5.46
CA ASP A 98 -2.40 15.90 -6.57
C ASP A 98 -1.72 14.82 -7.43
N SER A 99 -1.68 14.99 -8.75
CA SER A 99 -1.10 13.99 -9.65
C SER A 99 0.42 13.89 -9.50
N LYS A 100 1.13 15.03 -9.39
CA LYS A 100 2.60 15.09 -9.37
C LYS A 100 3.15 15.54 -8.01
N ASP A 101 2.47 16.46 -7.35
CA ASP A 101 2.99 17.16 -6.16
C ASP A 101 2.46 16.60 -4.83
N ALA A 102 1.74 15.47 -4.83
CA ALA A 102 1.20 14.86 -3.62
C ALA A 102 2.31 14.45 -2.63
N SER A 103 2.09 14.71 -1.35
CA SER A 103 2.97 14.30 -0.25
C SER A 103 2.18 14.14 1.05
N CYS A 104 2.74 13.44 2.03
CA CYS A 104 2.10 13.18 3.32
C CYS A 104 2.47 14.25 4.36
N CYS A 105 1.48 14.77 5.06
CA CYS A 105 1.65 15.51 6.31
C CYS A 105 0.90 14.76 7.41
N GLY A 106 1.63 13.97 8.20
CA GLY A 106 0.98 12.96 9.05
C GLY A 106 0.32 11.89 8.20
N ASP A 107 -0.97 11.62 8.45
CA ASP A 107 -1.79 10.67 7.70
C ASP A 107 -2.67 11.33 6.60
N ARG A 108 -2.39 12.61 6.28
CA ARG A 108 -3.13 13.42 5.29
C ARG A 108 -2.28 13.69 4.05
N CYS A 109 -2.88 13.61 2.86
CA CYS A 109 -2.28 14.12 1.63
C CYS A 109 -2.31 15.66 1.60
N TYR A 110 -1.27 16.28 1.04
CA TYR A 110 -1.26 17.68 0.62
C TYR A 110 -0.49 17.85 -0.70
N SER A 111 -0.79 18.92 -1.45
CA SER A 111 -0.06 19.27 -2.68
C SER A 111 1.14 20.15 -2.33
N LYS A 112 2.38 19.68 -2.54
CA LYS A 112 3.61 20.46 -2.33
C LYS A 112 3.62 21.77 -3.12
N LYS A 113 2.95 21.83 -4.27
CA LYS A 113 2.82 23.03 -5.11
C LYS A 113 2.03 24.14 -4.42
N LYS A 114 0.98 23.79 -3.69
CA LYS A 114 0.02 24.75 -3.08
C LYS A 114 0.21 24.92 -1.57
N GLN A 115 0.78 23.91 -0.91
CA GLN A 115 0.78 23.75 0.55
C GLN A 115 2.14 23.27 1.07
N MET A 116 2.29 23.28 2.40
CA MET A 116 3.45 22.81 3.15
C MET A 116 2.99 22.02 4.38
N CYS A 117 3.87 21.15 4.91
CA CYS A 117 3.68 20.51 6.21
C CYS A 117 4.54 21.22 7.26
N CYS A 118 3.91 22.01 8.15
CA CYS A 118 4.58 22.69 9.25
C CYS A 118 4.22 22.02 10.58
N ASN A 119 5.18 21.33 11.20
CA ASN A 119 5.00 20.57 12.45
C ASN A 119 3.72 19.72 12.48
N GLY A 120 3.53 18.88 11.44
CA GLY A 120 2.36 18.00 11.31
C GLY A 120 1.06 18.67 10.85
N LYS A 121 1.03 20.01 10.68
CA LYS A 121 -0.11 20.75 10.15
C LYS A 121 0.08 21.10 8.67
N VAL A 122 -0.89 20.79 7.83
CA VAL A 122 -0.94 21.29 6.45
C VAL A 122 -1.31 22.78 6.46
N VAL A 123 -0.50 23.61 5.82
CA VAL A 123 -0.75 25.04 5.63
C VAL A 123 -0.58 25.45 4.18
N ALA A 124 -1.28 26.49 3.72
CA ALA A 124 -1.07 27.07 2.40
C ALA A 124 0.29 27.77 2.28
N ARG A 125 0.86 27.80 1.07
CA ARG A 125 2.07 28.58 0.76
C ARG A 125 1.75 30.07 0.77
N CYS A 126 2.16 30.77 1.82
CA CYS A 126 1.90 32.19 2.04
C CYS A 126 2.81 33.14 1.22
N ALA A 127 3.85 32.61 0.57
CA ALA A 127 4.79 33.35 -0.27
C ALA A 127 5.39 32.50 -1.40
N GLY A 128 4.59 31.61 -2.00
CA GLY A 128 5.06 30.74 -3.09
C GLY A 128 6.26 29.87 -2.68
N SER A 129 7.35 29.92 -3.44
CA SER A 129 8.61 29.23 -3.14
C SER A 129 9.29 29.69 -1.85
N GLU A 130 9.09 30.95 -1.44
CA GLU A 130 9.72 31.54 -0.23
C GLU A 130 9.02 31.17 1.08
N SER A 131 7.90 30.46 0.98
CA SER A 131 7.12 30.02 2.13
C SER A 131 7.97 29.13 3.04
N THR A 132 8.13 29.54 4.30
CA THR A 132 8.90 28.83 5.33
C THR A 132 8.02 28.52 6.55
N CYS A 133 8.29 27.42 7.25
CA CYS A 133 7.55 27.03 8.46
C CYS A 133 8.12 27.68 9.72
N CYS A 134 7.24 28.17 10.60
CA CYS A 134 7.55 28.52 11.99
C CYS A 134 6.51 27.88 12.90
N GLY A 135 6.92 26.87 13.67
CA GLY A 135 5.97 26.01 14.39
C GLY A 135 4.97 25.36 13.42
N THR A 136 3.68 25.64 13.61
CA THR A 136 2.58 25.18 12.73
C THR A 136 2.10 26.24 11.73
N GLY A 137 2.81 27.37 11.58
CA GLY A 137 2.47 28.49 10.70
C GLY A 137 3.40 28.66 9.51
N CYS A 138 2.91 29.33 8.46
CA CYS A 138 3.72 29.79 7.32
C CYS A 138 4.16 31.26 7.54
N TYR A 139 5.39 31.59 7.16
CA TYR A 139 5.87 32.96 7.01
C TYR A 139 6.78 33.12 5.78
N ASN A 140 7.01 34.36 5.36
CA ASN A 140 8.04 34.71 4.38
C ASN A 140 9.28 35.24 5.13
N PRO A 141 10.46 34.64 4.96
CA PRO A 141 11.69 35.07 5.64
C PRO A 141 12.25 36.41 5.16
N ARG A 142 11.81 36.95 4.01
CA ARG A 142 12.22 38.30 3.54
C ARG A 142 11.76 39.44 4.46
N TRP A 143 10.65 39.28 5.17
CA TRP A 143 10.02 40.36 5.96
C TRP A 143 9.43 39.92 7.31
N LYS A 144 9.64 38.66 7.71
CA LYS A 144 9.34 38.14 9.05
C LYS A 144 10.44 37.18 9.50
N GLN A 145 10.63 37.05 10.81
CA GLN A 145 11.55 36.10 11.44
C GLN A 145 10.78 35.05 12.25
N CYS A 146 11.38 33.89 12.50
CA CYS A 146 10.88 32.89 13.44
C CYS A 146 11.77 32.87 14.69
N LYS A 147 11.20 33.15 15.87
CA LYS A 147 11.91 33.08 17.15
C LYS A 147 11.05 32.32 18.16
N ASN A 148 11.60 31.25 18.75
CA ASN A 148 10.93 30.38 19.73
C ASN A 148 9.53 29.91 19.24
N GLY A 149 9.42 29.51 17.97
CA GLY A 149 8.17 29.07 17.34
C GLY A 149 7.14 30.19 17.05
N LYS A 150 7.45 31.45 17.34
CA LYS A 150 6.62 32.61 17.05
C LYS A 150 7.14 33.37 15.83
N ILE A 151 6.22 33.76 14.95
CA ILE A 151 6.51 34.60 13.79
C ILE A 151 6.49 36.05 14.27
N ILE A 152 7.61 36.77 14.10
CA ILE A 152 7.76 38.18 14.47
C ILE A 152 8.13 39.02 13.24
N PHE A 153 7.81 40.30 13.25
CA PHE A 153 8.40 41.24 12.30
C PHE A 153 9.84 41.53 12.71
N PRO A 154 10.78 41.70 11.75
CA PRO A 154 12.10 42.22 12.07
C PRO A 154 11.92 43.62 12.65
N GLN A 155 12.55 43.88 13.81
CA GLN A 155 12.68 45.24 14.29
C GLN A 155 13.49 46.01 13.24
N LYS A 156 12.92 47.07 12.65
CA LYS A 156 13.74 48.01 11.88
C LYS A 156 14.79 48.56 12.84
N SER A 157 16.06 48.54 12.47
CA SER A 157 17.04 49.36 13.18
C SER A 157 16.66 50.82 12.98
N THR A 158 16.09 51.44 14.01
CA THR A 158 16.00 52.90 14.14
C THR A 158 17.40 53.44 14.36
N TYR A 159 18.19 53.43 13.29
CA TYR A 159 19.47 54.11 13.14
C TYR A 159 19.66 54.47 11.67
N TYR A 160 18.87 55.44 11.24
CA TYR A 160 19.24 56.35 10.17
C TYR A 160 19.35 57.71 10.84
N TYR A 161 20.59 58.22 10.86
CA TYR A 161 21.02 59.51 11.36
C TYR A 161 20.53 60.62 10.40
#